data_AF-A0A523BRF7-F1
#
_entry.id   AF-A0A523BRF7-F1
#
_cell.length_a   1.000
_cell.length_b   1.000
_cell.length_c   1.000
_cell.angle_alpha   90.00
_cell.angle_beta   90.00
_cell.angle_gamma   90.00
#
_symmetry.space_group_name_H-M   'P 1'
#
loop_
_entity.id
_entity.type
_entity.pdbx_description
1 polymer ?
#
loop_
_entity_poly.entity_id
_entity_poly.type
_entity_poly.pdbx_seq_one_letter_code
_entity_poly.pdbx_strand_id
1 'polypeptide(L)'
;MKRTINRLPFQDYGIAILLILALLPGGCAPTSPAMIRTLSKATITLTPSQAPVPATPTVTFTSTLSPPTETATVTPTSEPAECRKPPDDYELVNIDGYWFNARTVAMLEYAQLLYGGEIDLTGSAITQGSFHDNGAASFGTHLGGGAVDLSVMRAGTWIVLHDDIPVLLRALRLAGFAAWLREIDEVFPGSGIHIHAIAIGDRDLSEAARAQLDGEAGYFRGFSGLPPVNNKPTPDRYGGPVLCQWMRDAGYEDLRPVPSTLTP
;
A
#
# COMPACT_ATOMS: atom_id res chain seq x y z
N MET A 1 -17.15 -18.46 -52.96
CA MET A 1 -17.87 -17.20 -52.64
C MET A 1 -16.85 -16.15 -52.22
N LYS A 2 -16.53 -15.20 -53.12
CA LYS A 2 -15.63 -14.07 -52.84
C LYS A 2 -16.44 -12.98 -52.13
N ARG A 3 -16.07 -12.61 -50.90
CA ARG A 3 -16.62 -11.42 -50.22
C ARG A 3 -15.64 -10.26 -50.39
N THR A 4 -16.09 -9.27 -51.15
CA THR A 4 -15.45 -7.98 -51.38
C THR A 4 -15.55 -7.14 -50.11
N ILE A 5 -14.41 -6.65 -49.60
CA ILE A 5 -14.36 -5.68 -48.50
C ILE A 5 -14.31 -4.29 -49.14
N ASN A 6 -15.38 -3.51 -48.99
CA ASN A 6 -15.43 -2.11 -49.37
C ASN A 6 -14.66 -1.28 -48.33
N ARG A 7 -13.63 -0.56 -48.78
CA ARG A 7 -12.95 0.48 -48.00
C ARG A 7 -13.80 1.75 -48.04
N LEU A 8 -14.16 2.27 -46.87
CA LEU A 8 -14.68 3.63 -46.72
C LEU A 8 -13.50 4.62 -46.65
N PRO A 9 -13.62 5.84 -47.23
CA PRO A 9 -12.56 6.83 -47.20
C PRO A 9 -12.48 7.54 -45.84
N PHE A 10 -11.25 7.69 -45.35
CA PHE A 10 -10.88 8.56 -44.24
C PHE A 10 -11.17 10.01 -44.62
N GLN A 11 -11.99 10.69 -43.82
CA GLN A 11 -12.31 12.10 -43.99
C GLN A 11 -11.51 12.89 -42.95
N ASP A 12 -10.58 13.71 -43.43
CA ASP A 12 -9.72 14.59 -42.65
C ASP A 12 -10.55 15.63 -41.88
N TYR A 13 -10.59 15.50 -40.56
CA TYR A 13 -11.06 16.57 -39.68
C TYR A 13 -9.85 17.41 -39.24
N GLY A 14 -9.62 18.51 -39.95
CA GLY A 14 -8.75 19.58 -39.50
C GLY A 14 -9.31 20.21 -38.23
N ILE A 15 -8.70 19.94 -37.08
CA ILE A 15 -9.02 20.57 -35.80
C ILE A 15 -8.40 21.96 -35.81
N ALA A 16 -9.24 22.99 -35.93
CA ALA A 16 -8.86 24.37 -35.73
C ALA A 16 -8.53 24.61 -34.25
N ILE A 17 -7.30 25.01 -33.99
CA ILE A 17 -6.79 25.47 -32.70
C ILE A 17 -7.44 26.81 -32.36
N LEU A 18 -8.25 26.85 -31.30
CA LEU A 18 -8.73 28.10 -30.71
C LEU A 18 -8.02 28.32 -29.37
N LEU A 19 -6.93 29.09 -29.41
CA LEU A 19 -6.22 29.62 -28.26
C LEU A 19 -7.08 30.72 -27.60
N ILE A 20 -7.76 30.39 -26.50
CA ILE A 20 -8.38 31.40 -25.62
C ILE A 20 -7.38 31.72 -24.51
N LEU A 21 -6.68 32.83 -24.69
CA LEU A 21 -5.79 33.43 -23.70
C LEU A 21 -6.64 34.24 -22.70
N ALA A 22 -7.01 33.64 -21.57
CA ALA A 22 -7.68 34.35 -20.49
C ALA A 22 -6.63 34.88 -19.49
N LEU A 23 -6.41 36.19 -19.53
CA LEU A 23 -5.65 36.93 -18.53
C LEU A 23 -6.42 36.95 -17.20
N LEU A 24 -5.86 36.39 -16.14
CA LEU A 24 -6.29 36.62 -14.76
C LEU A 24 -5.29 37.53 -14.05
N PRO A 25 -5.72 38.68 -13.48
CA PRO A 25 -4.84 39.57 -12.73
C PRO A 25 -4.46 38.97 -11.36
N GLY A 26 -3.18 39.11 -11.02
CA GLY A 26 -2.59 38.61 -9.79
C GLY A 26 -3.08 39.33 -8.53
N GLY A 27 -3.38 38.54 -7.50
CA GLY A 27 -3.49 38.98 -6.12
C GLY A 27 -2.29 38.47 -5.33
N CYS A 28 -1.36 39.36 -4.98
CA CYS A 28 -0.35 39.11 -3.97
C CYS A 28 -0.98 39.29 -2.58
N ALA A 29 -1.04 38.23 -1.77
CA ALA A 29 -1.26 38.34 -0.34
C ALA A 29 0.09 38.30 0.39
N PRO A 30 0.36 39.20 1.34
CA PRO A 30 1.60 39.20 2.10
C PRO A 30 1.65 38.00 3.07
N THR A 31 2.71 37.20 2.95
CA THR A 31 3.08 36.13 3.86
C THR A 31 3.51 36.72 5.22
N SER A 32 2.86 36.27 6.29
CA SER A 32 3.34 36.52 7.66
C SER A 32 4.56 35.64 7.95
N PRO A 33 5.63 36.16 8.57
CA PRO A 33 6.79 35.35 8.92
C PRO A 33 6.46 34.37 10.04
N ALA A 34 6.80 33.10 9.82
CA ALA A 34 6.73 32.04 10.81
C ALA A 34 7.62 32.36 12.02
N MET A 35 7.06 32.27 13.23
CA MET A 35 7.84 32.29 14.47
C MET A 35 8.71 31.05 14.54
N ILE A 36 10.03 31.23 14.47
CA ILE A 36 11.00 30.18 14.80
C ILE A 36 10.99 30.00 16.31
N ARG A 37 10.39 28.90 16.78
CA ARG A 37 10.49 28.48 18.19
C ARG A 37 11.75 27.62 18.33
N THR A 38 12.77 28.20 18.94
CA THR A 38 14.00 27.50 19.33
C THR A 38 13.67 26.43 20.38
N LEU A 39 13.91 25.15 20.05
CA LEU A 39 13.89 24.08 21.04
C LEU A 39 15.19 24.13 21.87
N SER A 40 15.06 24.45 23.16
CA SER A 40 16.13 24.24 24.12
C SER A 40 16.39 22.75 24.31
N LYS A 41 17.64 22.36 24.12
CA LYS A 41 18.18 21.02 24.35
C LYS A 41 18.09 20.68 25.85
N ALA A 42 17.20 19.77 26.22
CA ALA A 42 17.13 19.26 27.59
C ALA A 42 18.27 18.25 27.81
N THR A 43 19.20 18.57 28.71
CA THR A 43 20.25 17.66 29.16
C THR A 43 19.66 16.72 30.22
N ILE A 44 19.62 15.43 29.93
CA ILE A 44 19.22 14.39 30.90
C ILE A 44 20.46 13.98 31.70
N THR A 45 20.46 14.26 33.00
CA THR A 45 21.46 13.76 33.96
C THR A 45 21.00 12.40 34.47
N LEU A 46 21.71 11.32 34.09
CA LEU A 46 21.48 9.99 34.62
C LEU A 46 22.23 9.81 35.95
N THR A 47 21.49 9.52 37.02
CA THR A 47 22.03 9.12 38.33
C THR A 47 21.95 7.60 38.45
N PRO A 48 23.03 6.88 38.81
CA PRO A 48 22.97 5.45 39.00
C PRO A 48 22.41 5.11 40.38
N SER A 49 21.25 4.44 40.43
CA SER A 49 20.68 3.85 41.65
C SER A 49 21.00 2.36 41.66
N GLN A 50 21.94 1.94 42.52
CA GLN A 50 22.18 0.53 42.82
C GLN A 50 21.05 0.00 43.72
N ALA A 51 20.28 -0.96 43.22
CA ALA A 51 19.38 -1.78 44.02
C ALA A 51 20.04 -3.14 44.34
N PRO A 52 19.81 -3.74 45.53
CA PRO A 52 20.39 -5.02 45.90
C PRO A 52 19.72 -6.20 45.18
N VAL A 53 20.52 -7.18 44.81
CA VAL A 53 20.14 -8.43 44.15
C VAL A 53 19.54 -9.42 45.16
N PRO A 54 18.33 -9.96 44.95
CA PRO A 54 17.82 -11.10 45.72
C PRO A 54 18.34 -12.43 45.17
N ALA A 55 18.59 -13.38 46.08
CA ALA A 55 19.21 -14.67 45.83
C ALA A 55 18.40 -15.62 44.92
N THR A 56 19.15 -16.36 44.09
CA THR A 56 18.70 -17.42 43.19
C THR A 56 18.12 -18.63 43.95
N PRO A 57 16.93 -19.15 43.61
CA PRO A 57 16.50 -20.45 44.07
C PRO A 57 17.12 -21.58 43.22
N THR A 58 17.72 -22.56 43.90
CA THR A 58 18.20 -23.82 43.32
C THR A 58 17.00 -24.70 42.96
N VAL A 59 16.85 -25.04 41.68
CA VAL A 59 15.81 -25.98 41.20
C VAL A 59 16.41 -27.38 41.07
N THR A 60 15.87 -28.33 41.82
CA THR A 60 16.19 -29.75 41.72
C THR A 60 15.38 -30.38 40.58
N PHE A 61 16.06 -30.85 39.53
CA PHE A 61 15.41 -31.58 38.44
C PHE A 61 15.23 -33.05 38.80
N THR A 62 13.98 -33.50 38.89
CA THR A 62 13.63 -34.93 38.99
C THR A 62 13.31 -35.42 37.57
N SER A 63 14.13 -36.32 37.04
CA SER A 63 13.92 -36.91 35.71
C SER A 63 12.77 -37.92 35.77
N THR A 64 11.67 -37.62 35.08
CA THR A 64 10.57 -38.57 34.85
C THR A 64 10.54 -38.87 33.35
N LEU A 65 10.94 -40.08 32.98
CA LEU A 65 10.91 -40.57 31.60
C LEU A 65 9.46 -40.92 31.21
N SER A 66 8.83 -40.04 30.42
CA SER A 66 7.66 -40.40 29.61
C SER A 66 7.96 -40.09 28.14
N PRO A 67 7.67 -41.00 27.20
CA PRO A 67 7.91 -40.78 25.78
C PRO A 67 6.95 -39.72 25.24
N PRO A 68 7.41 -38.67 24.53
CA PRO A 68 6.51 -37.77 23.86
C PRO A 68 5.94 -38.44 22.62
N THR A 69 4.61 -38.51 22.54
CA THR A 69 3.90 -38.65 21.27
C THR A 69 4.14 -37.36 20.49
N GLU A 70 5.06 -37.38 19.54
CA GLU A 70 5.28 -36.28 18.60
C GLU A 70 4.08 -36.18 17.66
N THR A 71 3.07 -35.42 18.08
CA THR A 71 2.21 -34.73 17.11
C THR A 71 3.06 -33.64 16.49
N ALA A 72 3.40 -33.80 15.21
CA ALA A 72 4.06 -32.78 14.42
C ALA A 72 3.23 -31.48 14.51
N THR A 73 3.67 -30.58 15.37
CA THR A 73 3.14 -29.22 15.42
C THR A 73 3.70 -28.55 14.19
N VAL A 74 2.85 -28.37 13.18
CA VAL A 74 3.14 -27.47 12.06
C VAL A 74 3.44 -26.12 12.70
N THR A 75 4.70 -25.70 12.71
CA THR A 75 5.08 -24.38 13.20
C THR A 75 4.33 -23.36 12.34
N PRO A 76 3.32 -22.64 12.87
CA PRO A 76 2.73 -21.56 12.12
C PRO A 76 3.86 -20.58 11.83
N THR A 77 4.02 -20.19 10.57
CA THR A 77 4.85 -19.03 10.21
C THR A 77 4.39 -17.88 11.11
N SER A 78 5.22 -17.49 12.07
CA SER A 78 4.84 -16.49 13.06
C SER A 78 4.50 -15.19 12.34
N GLU A 79 3.28 -14.71 12.55
CA GLU A 79 2.82 -13.41 12.05
C GLU A 79 3.82 -12.30 12.43
N PRO A 80 4.10 -11.33 11.55
CA PRO A 80 4.85 -10.14 11.93
C PRO A 80 4.20 -9.44 13.13
N ALA A 81 4.99 -9.06 14.14
CA ALA A 81 4.48 -8.40 15.34
C ALA A 81 3.82 -7.03 15.04
N GLU A 82 4.15 -6.45 13.90
CA GLU A 82 3.63 -5.18 13.39
C GLU A 82 2.26 -5.33 12.70
N CYS A 83 1.72 -6.53 12.57
CA CYS A 83 0.39 -6.71 11.99
C CYS A 83 -0.68 -6.13 12.92
N ARG A 84 -1.57 -5.30 12.36
CA ARG A 84 -2.67 -4.67 13.11
C ARG A 84 -3.96 -4.72 12.30
N LYS A 85 -5.06 -5.19 12.94
CA LYS A 85 -6.40 -5.08 12.34
C LYS A 85 -6.79 -3.58 12.29
N PRO A 86 -7.18 -3.05 11.13
CA PRO A 86 -7.67 -1.68 11.03
C PRO A 86 -9.05 -1.52 11.70
N PRO A 87 -9.42 -0.30 12.12
CA PRO A 87 -10.74 -0.04 12.68
C PRO A 87 -11.84 -0.24 11.63
N ASP A 88 -13.04 -0.64 12.07
CA ASP A 88 -14.22 -0.81 11.21
C ASP A 88 -15.01 0.52 11.13
N ASP A 89 -14.32 1.64 10.91
CA ASP A 89 -14.88 2.98 10.78
C ASP A 89 -14.90 3.44 9.31
N TYR A 90 -16.09 3.74 8.80
CA TYR A 90 -16.30 4.07 7.39
C TYR A 90 -16.78 5.51 7.17
N GLU A 91 -16.65 6.39 8.17
CA GLU A 91 -16.89 7.82 7.97
C GLU A 91 -15.99 8.38 6.87
N LEU A 92 -16.53 9.24 6.01
CA LEU A 92 -15.76 9.84 4.93
C LEU A 92 -14.89 10.99 5.47
N VAL A 93 -13.60 10.93 5.16
CA VAL A 93 -12.59 11.91 5.52
C VAL A 93 -12.01 12.51 4.24
N ASN A 94 -11.86 13.83 4.22
CA ASN A 94 -11.18 14.54 3.15
C ASN A 94 -9.76 14.94 3.60
N ILE A 95 -8.75 14.54 2.85
CA ILE A 95 -7.35 14.92 3.04
C ILE A 95 -6.91 15.66 1.79
N ASP A 96 -6.71 16.97 1.90
CA ASP A 96 -6.22 17.84 0.81
C ASP A 96 -6.98 17.68 -0.52
N GLY A 97 -8.30 17.45 -0.45
CA GLY A 97 -9.16 17.28 -1.62
C GLY A 97 -9.41 15.82 -2.03
N TYR A 98 -8.71 14.85 -1.44
CA TYR A 98 -8.92 13.43 -1.67
C TYR A 98 -9.85 12.82 -0.63
N TRP A 99 -10.79 11.98 -1.07
CA TRP A 99 -11.74 11.31 -0.18
C TRP A 99 -11.25 9.90 0.18
N PHE A 100 -11.48 9.54 1.44
CA PHE A 100 -11.21 8.21 1.99
C PHE A 100 -12.28 7.86 3.01
N ASN A 101 -12.40 6.59 3.37
CA ASN A 101 -13.02 6.24 4.63
C ASN A 101 -12.00 6.31 5.78
N ALA A 102 -12.46 6.55 7.00
CA ALA A 102 -11.63 6.70 8.19
C ALA A 102 -10.74 5.47 8.46
N ARG A 103 -11.22 4.27 8.14
CA ARG A 103 -10.45 3.02 8.13
C ARG A 103 -9.20 3.11 7.27
N THR A 104 -9.32 3.57 6.03
CA THR A 104 -8.19 3.72 5.10
C THR A 104 -7.19 4.75 5.62
N VAL A 105 -7.68 5.85 6.19
CA VAL A 105 -6.83 6.87 6.83
C VAL A 105 -6.04 6.28 8.01
N ALA A 106 -6.70 5.53 8.90
CA ALA A 106 -6.03 4.88 10.03
C ALA A 106 -4.95 3.87 9.59
N MET A 107 -5.16 3.20 8.45
CA MET A 107 -4.15 2.32 7.86
C MET A 107 -2.96 3.12 7.30
N LEU A 108 -3.19 4.25 6.63
CA LEU A 108 -2.13 5.14 6.14
C LEU A 108 -1.33 5.75 7.29
N GLU A 109 -1.98 6.19 8.36
CA GLU A 109 -1.33 6.69 9.58
C GLU A 109 -0.43 5.62 10.22
N TYR A 110 -0.90 4.37 10.26
CA TYR A 110 -0.11 3.28 10.80
C TYR A 110 1.05 2.89 9.86
N ALA A 111 0.84 2.90 8.55
CA ALA A 111 1.91 2.72 7.57
C ALA A 111 2.97 3.83 7.69
N GLN A 112 2.56 5.09 7.90
CA GLN A 112 3.47 6.21 8.13
C GLN A 112 4.35 5.98 9.37
N LEU A 113 3.75 5.50 10.47
CA LEU A 113 4.46 5.14 11.70
C LEU A 113 5.50 4.04 11.45
N LEU A 114 5.16 3.01 10.68
CA LEU A 114 6.07 1.90 10.37
C LEU A 114 7.18 2.29 9.39
N TYR A 115 6.88 3.15 8.42
CA TYR A 115 7.84 3.61 7.42
C TYR A 115 8.88 4.57 8.02
N GLY A 116 8.44 5.59 8.77
CA GLY A 116 9.33 6.51 9.50
C GLY A 116 10.27 7.37 8.63
N GLY A 117 10.12 7.36 7.29
CA GLY A 117 10.93 8.16 6.36
C GLY A 117 10.27 9.49 5.96
N GLU A 118 10.75 10.10 4.87
CA GLU A 118 10.38 11.47 4.48
C GLU A 118 9.10 11.59 3.63
N ILE A 119 8.63 10.50 3.00
CA ILE A 119 7.37 10.49 2.24
C ILE A 119 6.18 10.57 3.21
N ASP A 120 5.32 11.58 3.03
CA ASP A 120 4.11 11.82 3.84
C ASP A 120 2.89 11.10 3.24
N LEU A 121 2.63 9.89 3.75
CA LEU A 121 1.54 9.00 3.31
C LEU A 121 0.14 9.49 3.74
N THR A 122 0.10 10.49 4.62
CA THR A 122 -1.12 11.06 5.19
C THR A 122 -1.45 12.44 4.63
N GLY A 123 -0.74 12.86 3.58
CA GLY A 123 -0.90 14.18 2.98
C GLY A 123 -0.23 14.26 1.63
N SER A 124 0.93 14.92 1.57
CA SER A 124 1.53 15.40 0.32
C SER A 124 1.95 14.32 -0.69
N ALA A 125 2.09 13.05 -0.26
CA ALA A 125 2.36 11.96 -1.18
C ALA A 125 1.11 11.43 -1.89
N ILE A 126 -0.10 11.76 -1.42
CA ILE A 126 -1.33 11.27 -2.04
C ILE A 126 -1.49 11.90 -3.42
N THR A 127 -1.47 11.07 -4.46
CA THR A 127 -1.71 11.50 -5.85
C THR A 127 -3.13 11.19 -6.30
N GLN A 128 -3.76 10.18 -5.70
CA GLN A 128 -5.14 9.80 -5.95
C GLN A 128 -5.77 9.14 -4.71
N GLY A 129 -7.02 9.53 -4.40
CA GLY A 129 -7.78 8.97 -3.30
C GLY A 129 -8.87 7.99 -3.71
N SER A 130 -9.66 7.54 -2.75
CA SER A 130 -10.84 6.71 -2.95
C SER A 130 -12.04 7.54 -3.48
N PHE A 131 -13.10 6.84 -3.90
CA PHE A 131 -14.36 7.43 -4.39
C PHE A 131 -14.16 8.45 -5.52
N HIS A 132 -13.19 8.19 -6.41
CA HIS A 132 -12.79 9.10 -7.46
C HIS A 132 -12.75 8.39 -8.83
N ASP A 133 -13.36 9.03 -9.83
CA ASP A 133 -13.38 8.55 -11.21
C ASP A 133 -12.33 9.29 -12.05
N ASN A 134 -11.22 8.62 -12.31
CA ASN A 134 -10.16 9.08 -13.22
C ASN A 134 -10.28 8.48 -14.63
N GLY A 135 -11.47 8.00 -14.99
CA GLY A 135 -11.74 7.36 -16.26
C GLY A 135 -10.96 6.05 -16.43
N ALA A 136 -10.63 5.72 -17.68
CA ALA A 136 -10.00 4.44 -18.03
C ALA A 136 -8.63 4.22 -17.38
N ALA A 137 -7.93 5.29 -16.99
CA ALA A 137 -6.57 5.24 -16.42
C ALA A 137 -6.49 4.45 -15.12
N SER A 138 -7.57 4.42 -14.32
CA SER A 138 -7.62 3.73 -13.02
C SER A 138 -8.19 2.31 -13.11
N PHE A 139 -8.71 1.87 -14.27
CA PHE A 139 -9.48 0.62 -14.39
C PHE A 139 -10.65 0.50 -13.40
N GLY A 140 -11.12 1.62 -12.84
CA GLY A 140 -12.19 1.68 -11.86
C GLY A 140 -11.81 1.28 -10.42
N THR A 141 -10.53 1.06 -10.11
CA THR A 141 -10.10 0.65 -8.76
C THR A 141 -10.42 1.70 -7.70
N HIS A 142 -10.42 2.99 -8.06
CA HIS A 142 -10.72 4.09 -7.13
C HIS A 142 -12.20 4.49 -7.06
N LEU A 143 -13.11 3.78 -7.75
CA LEU A 143 -14.54 4.11 -7.71
C LEU A 143 -15.22 3.81 -6.37
N GLY A 144 -14.55 3.06 -5.49
CA GLY A 144 -14.99 2.73 -4.13
C GLY A 144 -14.02 3.21 -3.06
N GLY A 145 -14.19 2.72 -1.84
CA GLY A 145 -13.28 2.93 -0.71
C GLY A 145 -11.97 2.14 -0.84
N GLY A 146 -11.04 2.37 0.08
CA GLY A 146 -9.85 1.53 0.27
C GLY A 146 -8.72 1.69 -0.74
N ALA A 147 -8.89 2.44 -1.83
CA ALA A 147 -7.85 2.63 -2.85
C ALA A 147 -7.09 3.96 -2.64
N VAL A 148 -5.77 3.93 -2.81
CA VAL A 148 -4.90 5.10 -2.75
C VAL A 148 -3.69 4.94 -3.69
N ASP A 149 -3.33 6.02 -4.36
CA ASP A 149 -2.05 6.15 -5.07
C ASP A 149 -1.14 7.12 -4.33
N LEU A 150 0.12 6.71 -4.16
CA LEU A 150 1.12 7.42 -3.38
C LEU A 150 2.35 7.69 -4.25
N SER A 151 2.76 8.95 -4.32
CA SER A 151 4.04 9.37 -4.85
C SER A 151 5.18 8.71 -4.07
N VAL A 152 6.23 8.33 -4.78
CA VAL A 152 7.50 7.85 -4.23
C VAL A 152 8.62 8.90 -4.39
N MET A 153 8.24 10.13 -4.72
CA MET A 153 9.18 11.24 -4.90
C MET A 153 9.26 12.08 -3.63
N ARG A 154 10.45 12.66 -3.38
CA ARG A 154 10.59 13.70 -2.35
C ARG A 154 9.67 14.87 -2.66
N ALA A 155 8.90 15.30 -1.67
CA ALA A 155 7.91 16.35 -1.78
C ALA A 155 8.48 17.62 -2.45
N GLY A 156 7.74 18.15 -3.43
CA GLY A 156 8.12 19.36 -4.18
C GLY A 156 9.28 19.16 -5.17
N THR A 157 9.72 17.92 -5.41
CA THR A 157 10.80 17.60 -6.37
C THR A 157 10.40 16.49 -7.33
N TRP A 158 11.27 16.21 -8.31
CA TRP A 158 11.15 15.06 -9.21
C TRP A 158 12.11 13.92 -8.84
N ILE A 159 12.63 13.92 -7.62
CA ILE A 159 13.61 12.93 -7.15
C ILE A 159 12.85 11.75 -6.57
N VAL A 160 12.93 10.60 -7.23
CA VAL A 160 12.39 9.33 -6.73
C VAL A 160 13.29 8.78 -5.62
N LEU A 161 12.69 8.38 -4.50
CA LEU A 161 13.37 7.81 -3.35
C LEU A 161 13.40 6.28 -3.46
N HIS A 162 14.18 5.76 -4.41
CA HIS A 162 14.21 4.33 -4.72
C HIS A 162 14.55 3.43 -3.54
N ASP A 163 15.44 3.89 -2.65
CA ASP A 163 15.85 3.14 -1.45
C ASP A 163 14.72 2.99 -0.43
N ASP A 164 13.74 3.88 -0.45
CA ASP A 164 12.60 3.88 0.47
C ASP A 164 11.47 2.95 0.01
N ILE A 165 11.37 2.68 -1.30
CA ILE A 165 10.28 1.90 -1.89
C ILE A 165 10.08 0.54 -1.21
N PRO A 166 11.13 -0.30 -0.97
CA PRO A 166 10.95 -1.59 -0.32
C PRO A 166 10.41 -1.46 1.12
N VAL A 167 10.89 -0.46 1.87
CA VAL A 167 10.46 -0.21 3.26
C VAL A 167 9.02 0.28 3.28
N LEU A 168 8.69 1.19 2.37
CA LEU A 168 7.35 1.77 2.24
C LEU A 168 6.30 0.70 1.85
N LEU A 169 6.61 -0.14 0.88
CA LEU A 169 5.74 -1.27 0.51
C LEU A 169 5.55 -2.23 1.69
N ARG A 170 6.61 -2.54 2.44
CA ARG A 170 6.49 -3.39 3.64
C ARG A 170 5.59 -2.74 4.69
N ALA A 171 5.76 -1.45 4.96
CA ALA A 171 4.95 -0.69 5.91
C ALA A 171 3.46 -0.70 5.55
N LEU A 172 3.13 -0.41 4.29
CA LEU A 172 1.75 -0.47 3.79
C LEU A 172 1.15 -1.87 3.94
N ARG A 173 1.91 -2.92 3.60
CA ARG A 173 1.44 -4.30 3.70
C ARG A 173 1.18 -4.75 5.13
N LEU A 174 2.04 -4.38 6.08
CA LEU A 174 1.85 -4.64 7.51
C LEU A 174 0.65 -3.86 8.07
N ALA A 175 0.40 -2.66 7.55
CA ALA A 175 -0.77 -1.85 7.89
C ALA A 175 -2.08 -2.39 7.28
N GLY A 176 -2.01 -3.38 6.39
CA GLY A 176 -3.17 -4.09 5.86
C GLY A 176 -3.51 -3.79 4.41
N PHE A 177 -2.62 -3.14 3.66
CA PHE A 177 -2.80 -2.93 2.22
C PHE A 177 -2.24 -4.10 1.39
N ALA A 178 -2.91 -4.45 0.29
CA ALA A 178 -2.20 -4.96 -0.86
C ALA A 178 -1.55 -3.77 -1.58
N ALA A 179 -0.23 -3.74 -1.68
CA ALA A 179 0.49 -2.59 -2.22
C ALA A 179 1.53 -3.02 -3.26
N TRP A 180 1.59 -2.29 -4.37
CA TRP A 180 2.49 -2.52 -5.50
C TRP A 180 3.14 -1.22 -5.96
N LEU A 181 4.40 -1.30 -6.38
CA LEU A 181 5.00 -0.23 -7.19
C LEU A 181 4.47 -0.33 -8.62
N ARG A 182 4.07 0.82 -9.18
CA ARG A 182 3.89 1.06 -10.61
C ARG A 182 5.07 1.88 -11.09
N GLU A 183 5.84 1.35 -12.02
CA GLU A 183 6.91 2.09 -12.70
C GLU A 183 6.35 3.11 -13.68
N ILE A 184 7.25 3.98 -14.14
CA ILE A 184 6.96 4.85 -15.28
C ILE A 184 6.49 4.00 -16.47
N ASP A 185 5.43 4.44 -17.13
CA ASP A 185 4.79 3.82 -18.29
C ASP A 185 4.24 2.40 -18.07
N GLU A 186 4.18 1.88 -16.84
CA GLU A 186 3.72 0.51 -16.57
C GLU A 186 2.21 0.33 -16.77
N VAL A 187 1.42 1.35 -16.41
CA VAL A 187 -0.05 1.29 -16.46
C VAL A 187 -0.54 1.67 -17.86
N PHE A 188 0.01 2.75 -18.40
CA PHE A 188 -0.18 3.24 -19.77
C PHE A 188 0.98 4.18 -20.12
N PRO A 189 1.27 4.45 -21.40
CA PRO A 189 2.31 5.41 -21.79
C PRO A 189 2.07 6.79 -21.17
N GLY A 190 3.04 7.29 -20.41
CA GLY A 190 3.01 8.53 -19.64
C GLY A 190 2.60 8.37 -18.17
N SER A 191 2.23 7.16 -17.69
CA SER A 191 1.90 6.96 -16.28
C SER A 191 3.14 7.18 -15.42
N GLY A 192 3.05 8.02 -14.39
CA GLY A 192 4.16 8.28 -13.46
C GLY A 192 4.43 7.11 -12.52
N ILE A 193 5.63 7.06 -11.95
CA ILE A 193 5.97 6.10 -10.90
C ILE A 193 5.21 6.42 -9.60
N HIS A 194 4.54 5.43 -9.03
CA HIS A 194 3.78 5.57 -7.79
C HIS A 194 3.57 4.20 -7.13
N ILE A 195 3.19 4.19 -5.85
CA ILE A 195 2.65 2.99 -5.21
C ILE A 195 1.13 3.03 -5.33
N HIS A 196 0.55 1.95 -5.85
CA HIS A 196 -0.88 1.69 -5.81
C HIS A 196 -1.18 0.76 -4.63
N ALA A 197 -2.11 1.12 -3.77
CA ALA A 197 -2.47 0.32 -2.59
C ALA A 197 -3.99 0.19 -2.41
N ILE A 198 -4.42 -1.03 -2.09
CA ILE A 198 -5.82 -1.42 -1.84
C ILE A 198 -5.96 -1.96 -0.42
N ALA A 199 -6.85 -1.37 0.37
CA ALA A 199 -7.10 -1.74 1.75
C ALA A 199 -7.83 -3.09 1.85
N ILE A 200 -7.12 -4.14 2.26
CA ILE A 200 -7.69 -5.49 2.38
C ILE A 200 -8.81 -5.48 3.41
N GLY A 201 -9.97 -6.09 3.10
CA GLY A 201 -11.12 -6.14 3.99
C GLY A 201 -11.96 -4.87 4.05
N ASP A 202 -11.70 -3.88 3.19
CA ASP A 202 -12.59 -2.74 3.06
C ASP A 202 -13.93 -3.15 2.41
N ARG A 203 -15.06 -2.76 3.01
CA ARG A 203 -16.38 -3.18 2.52
C ARG A 203 -16.85 -2.35 1.32
N ASP A 204 -16.25 -1.17 1.12
CA ASP A 204 -16.63 -0.22 0.09
C ASP A 204 -15.73 -0.36 -1.15
N LEU A 205 -14.86 -1.39 -1.23
CA LEU A 205 -14.03 -1.64 -2.41
C LEU A 205 -14.88 -1.72 -3.68
N SER A 206 -14.39 -1.08 -4.75
CA SER A 206 -14.93 -1.34 -6.08
C SER A 206 -14.68 -2.78 -6.51
N GLU A 207 -15.44 -3.26 -7.50
CA GLU A 207 -15.22 -4.60 -8.06
C GLU A 207 -13.82 -4.76 -8.64
N ALA A 208 -13.31 -3.73 -9.32
CA ALA A 208 -11.95 -3.72 -9.85
C ALA A 208 -10.90 -3.81 -8.74
N ALA A 209 -11.06 -3.05 -7.64
CA ALA A 209 -10.14 -3.13 -6.51
C ALA A 209 -10.16 -4.51 -5.84
N ARG A 210 -11.34 -5.11 -5.66
CA ARG A 210 -11.47 -6.47 -5.13
C ARG A 210 -10.76 -7.50 -6.02
N ALA A 211 -10.92 -7.41 -7.33
CA ALA A 211 -10.26 -8.30 -8.28
C ALA A 211 -8.72 -8.21 -8.22
N GLN A 212 -8.15 -7.06 -7.83
CA GLN A 212 -6.71 -6.96 -7.59
C GLN A 212 -6.24 -7.67 -6.31
N LEU A 213 -7.15 -8.00 -5.39
CA LEU A 213 -6.83 -8.79 -4.20
C LEU A 213 -6.88 -10.29 -4.49
N ASP A 214 -8.01 -10.79 -4.98
CA ASP A 214 -8.34 -12.23 -5.02
C ASP A 214 -8.50 -12.83 -6.43
N GLY A 215 -8.48 -11.99 -7.47
CA GLY A 215 -8.55 -12.42 -8.87
C GLY A 215 -7.33 -13.21 -9.33
N GLU A 216 -7.33 -13.65 -10.59
CA GLU A 216 -6.27 -14.49 -11.16
C GLU A 216 -4.89 -13.81 -11.13
N ALA A 217 -4.85 -12.49 -11.26
CA ALA A 217 -3.64 -11.66 -11.16
C ALA A 217 -3.52 -10.95 -9.80
N GLY A 218 -4.25 -11.41 -8.79
CA GLY A 218 -4.40 -10.72 -7.52
C GLY A 218 -3.23 -10.88 -6.53
N TYR A 219 -3.23 -10.01 -5.52
CA TYR A 219 -2.24 -9.92 -4.46
C TYR A 219 -2.01 -11.26 -3.74
N PHE A 220 -3.09 -11.94 -3.35
CA PHE A 220 -3.01 -13.17 -2.57
C PHE A 220 -2.41 -14.34 -3.35
N ARG A 221 -2.27 -14.20 -4.67
CA ARG A 221 -1.56 -15.15 -5.55
C ARG A 221 -0.13 -14.72 -5.88
N GLY A 222 0.36 -13.62 -5.30
CA GLY A 222 1.71 -13.08 -5.51
C GLY A 222 1.89 -12.32 -6.82
N PHE A 223 0.82 -11.79 -7.40
CA PHE A 223 0.83 -11.07 -8.67
C PHE A 223 0.62 -9.56 -8.49
N SER A 224 0.81 -8.80 -9.57
CA SER A 224 0.86 -7.34 -9.58
C SER A 224 -0.50 -6.64 -9.48
N GLY A 225 -1.62 -7.37 -9.53
CA GLY A 225 -2.97 -6.80 -9.60
C GLY A 225 -3.33 -6.19 -10.97
N LEU A 226 -2.39 -6.09 -11.91
CA LEU A 226 -2.67 -5.58 -13.25
C LEU A 226 -3.32 -6.66 -14.15
N PRO A 227 -4.11 -6.25 -15.16
CA PRO A 227 -4.62 -7.18 -16.16
C PRO A 227 -3.51 -8.05 -16.76
N PRO A 228 -3.73 -9.37 -16.90
CA PRO A 228 -2.76 -10.27 -17.51
C PRO A 228 -2.35 -9.85 -18.92
N VAL A 229 -1.06 -9.92 -19.22
CA VAL A 229 -0.53 -9.72 -20.58
C VAL A 229 -0.38 -11.10 -21.23
N ASN A 230 -0.96 -11.31 -22.41
CA ASN A 230 -0.96 -12.61 -23.10
C ASN A 230 -1.48 -13.76 -22.22
N ASN A 231 -2.53 -13.51 -21.43
CA ASN A 231 -3.12 -14.45 -20.46
C ASN A 231 -2.13 -14.93 -19.39
N LYS A 232 -1.10 -14.13 -19.06
CA LYS A 232 -0.15 -14.41 -17.99
C LYS A 232 -0.15 -13.26 -16.99
N PRO A 233 -0.47 -13.51 -15.71
CA PRO A 233 -0.34 -12.49 -14.69
C PRO A 233 1.13 -12.17 -14.43
N THR A 234 1.42 -10.90 -14.16
CA THR A 234 2.78 -10.44 -13.84
C THR A 234 3.04 -10.66 -12.36
N PRO A 235 4.15 -11.32 -11.96
CA PRO A 235 4.53 -11.43 -10.55
C PRO A 235 4.76 -10.06 -9.90
N ASP A 236 4.45 -9.96 -8.62
CA ASP A 236 4.85 -8.79 -7.82
C ASP A 236 6.38 -8.77 -7.66
N ARG A 237 7.02 -7.70 -8.17
CA ARG A 237 8.48 -7.52 -8.14
C ARG A 237 9.07 -7.41 -6.73
N TYR A 238 8.26 -7.03 -5.74
CA TYR A 238 8.66 -6.93 -4.33
C TYR A 238 8.14 -8.11 -3.49
N GLY A 239 7.63 -9.16 -4.13
CA GLY A 239 7.11 -10.34 -3.46
C GLY A 239 5.85 -10.07 -2.64
N GLY A 240 5.46 -11.02 -1.80
CA GLY A 240 4.17 -11.05 -1.09
C GLY A 240 3.39 -12.33 -1.40
N PRO A 241 2.18 -12.50 -0.83
CA PRO A 241 1.50 -11.56 0.07
C PRO A 241 2.10 -11.52 1.48
N VAL A 242 1.90 -10.42 2.20
CA VAL A 242 1.99 -10.40 3.66
C VAL A 242 0.60 -10.73 4.19
N LEU A 243 0.51 -11.74 5.05
CA LEU A 243 -0.75 -12.17 5.66
C LEU A 243 -0.67 -12.03 7.17
N CYS A 244 -1.51 -11.14 7.69
CA CYS A 244 -1.77 -10.98 9.11
C CYS A 244 -2.87 -11.95 9.56
N GLN A 245 -2.90 -12.33 10.84
CA GLN A 245 -3.88 -13.25 11.41
C GLN A 245 -5.30 -12.70 11.25
N TRP A 246 -5.51 -11.40 11.47
CA TRP A 246 -6.82 -10.79 11.26
C TRP A 246 -7.32 -10.91 9.81
N MET A 247 -6.41 -10.97 8.82
CA MET A 247 -6.79 -11.19 7.42
C MET A 247 -7.28 -12.63 7.23
N ARG A 248 -6.60 -13.59 7.88
CA ARG A 248 -7.02 -15.00 7.89
C ARG A 248 -8.38 -15.17 8.56
N ASP A 249 -8.58 -14.50 9.69
CA ASP A 249 -9.86 -14.49 10.40
C ASP A 249 -10.98 -13.87 9.55
N ALA A 250 -10.64 -12.95 8.64
CA ALA A 250 -11.54 -12.37 7.64
C ALA A 250 -11.71 -13.22 6.36
N GLY A 251 -11.05 -14.38 6.28
CA GLY A 251 -11.18 -15.33 5.17
C GLY A 251 -10.14 -15.17 4.04
N TYR A 252 -9.09 -14.37 4.23
CA TYR A 252 -8.01 -14.24 3.27
C TYR A 252 -6.88 -15.26 3.51
N GLU A 253 -6.37 -15.85 2.43
CA GLU A 253 -5.35 -16.90 2.48
C GLU A 253 -4.21 -16.64 1.50
N ASP A 254 -3.10 -17.36 1.67
CA ASP A 254 -2.03 -17.38 0.67
C ASP A 254 -2.45 -18.35 -0.43
N LEU A 255 -2.77 -17.82 -1.60
CA LEU A 255 -3.28 -18.59 -2.73
C LEU A 255 -2.17 -19.01 -3.71
N ARG A 256 -0.90 -18.79 -3.34
CA ARG A 256 0.25 -19.26 -4.12
C ARG A 256 0.34 -20.79 -4.03
N PRO A 257 0.80 -21.48 -5.10
CA PRO A 257 1.07 -22.90 -5.03
C PRO A 257 2.09 -23.20 -3.91
N VAL A 258 1.75 -24.15 -3.03
CA VAL A 258 2.72 -24.65 -2.05
C VAL A 258 3.87 -25.30 -2.82
N PRO A 259 5.14 -24.92 -2.58
CA PRO A 259 6.27 -25.57 -3.21
C PRO A 259 6.19 -27.07 -2.94
N SER A 260 6.15 -27.88 -4.00
CA SER A 260 6.18 -29.33 -3.87
C SER A 260 7.43 -29.70 -3.08
N THR A 261 7.28 -30.11 -1.82
CA THR A 261 8.37 -30.72 -1.09
C THR A 261 8.81 -31.92 -1.90
N LEU A 262 10.05 -31.93 -2.37
CA LEU A 262 10.65 -33.13 -2.97
C LEU A 262 10.51 -34.25 -1.92
N THR A 263 9.61 -35.19 -2.19
CA THR A 263 9.53 -36.42 -1.41
C THR A 263 10.89 -37.10 -1.51
N PRO A 264 11.55 -37.45 -0.39
CA PRO A 264 12.87 -38.08 -0.41
C PRO A 264 12.87 -39.41 -1.16
#